data_AF-A0A7C3KB99-F1
#
_entry.id   AF-A0A7C3KB99-F1
#
_cell.length_a   1.000
_cell.length_b   1.000
_cell.length_c   1.000
_cell.angle_alpha   90.00
_cell.angle_beta   90.00
_cell.angle_gamma   90.00
#
_symmetry.space_group_name_H-M   'P 1'
#
loop_
_entity.id
_entity.type
_entity.pdbx_description
1 polymer ?
#
loop_
_entity_poly.entity_id
_entity_poly.type
_entity_poly.pdbx_seq_one_letter_code
_entity_poly.pdbx_strand_id
1 'polypeptide(L)'
;MFWFDLLFPPAMILFPAVFALCVPKRGFSEADLKASRRLIRWLIGGTVGAILMWLAARMLFKPDVARLGWVLCFPLMTLAQQAIVKRNVDWSPPTARSGAAGSDVRSALLMDRAKRNPVRRGLWGVMWMIWSLAVAGVAMRPALMPIESRAEWTRWGIALGCLIVVSLPLMLFLPALVRASLREAEPMDPGGSAELARAYEQLRNFRAWVFFWMFGVFQPVLIGAAMIALAWLPDSVGSGAIAGLIGGGLGAAFGLVGAGFGIYAGIRRARINGLLRRLEQAHASTLSTAAR
;
A
#
# COMPACT_ATOMS: atom_id res chain seq x y z
N MET A 1 -2.66 24.88 16.48
CA MET A 1 -1.69 23.75 16.48
C MET A 1 -1.99 22.68 17.52
N PHE A 2 -2.41 23.05 18.74
CA PHE A 2 -2.80 22.10 19.82
C PHE A 2 -3.80 21.02 19.41
N TRP A 3 -4.81 21.38 18.60
CA TRP A 3 -5.85 20.44 18.13
C TRP A 3 -5.31 19.32 17.24
N PHE A 4 -4.33 19.61 16.37
CA PHE A 4 -3.74 18.58 15.51
C PHE A 4 -2.97 17.56 16.35
N ASP A 5 -2.15 18.02 17.30
CA ASP A 5 -1.40 17.15 18.21
C ASP A 5 -2.28 16.32 19.16
N LEU A 6 -3.49 16.79 19.42
CA LEU A 6 -4.45 16.10 20.29
C LEU A 6 -5.32 15.11 19.51
N LEU A 7 -5.79 15.48 18.32
CA LEU A 7 -6.79 14.72 17.57
C LEU A 7 -6.19 13.81 16.51
N PHE A 8 -5.05 14.17 15.90
CA PHE A 8 -4.50 13.43 14.78
C PHE A 8 -4.03 12.01 15.17
N PRO A 9 -3.22 11.80 16.24
CA PRO A 9 -2.82 10.45 16.62
C PRO A 9 -4.00 9.53 16.96
N PRO A 10 -4.97 9.89 17.83
CA PRO A 10 -6.08 9.01 18.12
C PRO A 10 -6.98 8.77 16.90
N ALA A 11 -7.19 9.77 16.04
CA ALA A 11 -7.94 9.58 14.79
C ALA A 11 -7.25 8.55 13.87
N MET A 12 -5.92 8.61 13.74
CA MET A 12 -5.15 7.65 12.94
C MET A 12 -5.16 6.24 13.55
N ILE A 13 -5.08 6.13 14.88
CA ILE A 13 -5.17 4.83 15.58
C ILE A 13 -6.58 4.22 15.43
N LEU A 14 -7.62 5.05 15.46
CA LEU A 14 -9.02 4.62 15.33
C LEU A 14 -9.40 4.23 13.89
N PHE A 15 -8.80 4.90 12.90
CA PHE A 15 -9.09 4.73 11.47
C PHE A 15 -9.18 3.26 11.00
N PRO A 16 -8.19 2.37 11.27
CA PRO A 16 -8.28 0.96 10.84
C PRO A 16 -9.53 0.23 11.33
N ALA A 17 -9.92 0.45 12.59
CA ALA A 17 -11.09 -0.19 13.17
C ALA A 17 -12.38 0.34 12.54
N VAL A 18 -12.51 1.67 12.41
CA VAL A 18 -13.66 2.31 11.76
C VAL A 18 -13.79 1.83 10.33
N PHE A 19 -12.69 1.84 9.58
CA PHE A 19 -12.67 1.41 8.19
C PHE A 19 -13.12 -0.05 8.04
N ALA A 20 -12.59 -0.98 8.86
CA ALA A 20 -12.97 -2.39 8.82
C ALA A 20 -14.43 -2.67 9.22
N LEU A 21 -15.03 -1.79 10.03
CA LEU A 21 -16.44 -1.87 10.42
C LEU A 21 -17.37 -1.30 9.35
N CYS A 22 -16.94 -0.26 8.63
CA CYS A 22 -17.72 0.38 7.56
C CYS A 22 -17.74 -0.43 6.26
N VAL A 23 -16.76 -1.32 6.02
CA VAL A 23 -16.74 -2.14 4.80
C VAL A 23 -17.91 -3.14 4.80
N PRO A 24 -18.79 -3.12 3.79
CA PRO A 24 -19.94 -4.01 3.72
C PRO A 24 -19.52 -5.48 3.60
N LYS A 25 -20.37 -6.37 4.14
CA LYS A 25 -20.15 -7.81 4.19
C LYS A 25 -20.76 -8.47 2.94
N ARG A 26 -20.00 -9.27 2.16
CA ARG A 26 -20.51 -9.98 0.97
C ARG A 26 -20.19 -11.48 1.00
N GLY A 27 -21.25 -12.31 0.95
CA GLY A 27 -21.26 -13.76 0.66
C GLY A 27 -20.37 -14.64 1.56
N PHE A 28 -20.95 -15.50 2.41
CA PHE A 28 -20.18 -16.17 3.46
C PHE A 28 -20.45 -17.65 3.70
N SER A 29 -19.36 -18.37 3.96
CA SER A 29 -19.37 -19.54 4.83
C SER A 29 -19.42 -19.11 6.31
N GLU A 30 -20.07 -19.88 7.18
CA GLU A 30 -20.08 -19.58 8.63
C GLU A 30 -18.67 -19.55 9.25
N ALA A 31 -17.76 -20.36 8.72
CA ALA A 31 -16.38 -20.45 9.18
C ALA A 31 -15.62 -19.13 8.98
N ASP A 32 -15.76 -18.51 7.81
CA ASP A 32 -15.10 -17.23 7.50
C ASP A 32 -15.66 -16.07 8.34
N LEU A 33 -16.97 -16.08 8.60
CA LEU A 33 -17.60 -15.12 9.50
C LEU A 33 -17.05 -15.24 10.92
N LYS A 34 -16.90 -16.46 11.45
CA LYS A 34 -16.34 -16.70 12.78
C LYS A 34 -14.88 -16.23 12.87
N ALA A 35 -14.05 -16.58 11.87
CA ALA A 35 -12.66 -16.14 11.79
C ALA A 35 -12.55 -14.61 11.73
N SER A 36 -13.37 -13.97 10.91
CA SER A 36 -13.38 -12.51 10.81
C SER A 36 -13.86 -11.83 12.09
N ARG A 37 -14.89 -12.35 12.77
CA ARG A 37 -15.33 -11.82 14.07
C ARG A 37 -14.18 -11.85 15.09
N ARG A 38 -13.39 -12.92 15.11
CA ARG A 38 -12.20 -13.01 15.97
C ARG A 38 -11.18 -11.92 15.63
N LEU A 39 -10.84 -11.75 14.35
CA LEU A 39 -9.89 -10.71 13.90
C LEU A 39 -10.38 -9.29 14.22
N ILE A 40 -11.69 -9.03 14.12
CA ILE A 40 -12.26 -7.73 14.50
C ILE A 40 -12.22 -7.48 16.00
N ARG A 41 -12.42 -8.50 16.84
CA ARG A 41 -12.22 -8.34 18.28
C ARG A 41 -10.76 -8.01 18.62
N TRP A 42 -9.81 -8.71 17.98
CA TRP A 42 -8.39 -8.39 18.11
C TRP A 42 -8.07 -6.98 17.63
N LEU A 43 -8.65 -6.54 16.52
CA LEU A 43 -8.49 -5.20 16.00
C LEU A 43 -9.01 -4.15 16.99
N ILE A 44 -10.24 -4.32 17.50
CA ILE A 44 -10.83 -3.40 18.49
C ILE A 44 -9.98 -3.38 19.77
N GLY A 45 -9.60 -4.55 20.29
CA GLY A 45 -8.73 -4.63 21.48
C GLY A 45 -7.36 -3.98 21.26
N GLY A 46 -6.75 -4.20 20.09
CA GLY A 46 -5.50 -3.57 19.69
C GLY A 46 -5.62 -2.05 19.55
N THR A 47 -6.72 -1.56 18.97
CA THR A 47 -7.01 -0.12 18.87
C THR A 47 -7.16 0.52 20.25
N VAL A 48 -7.92 -0.11 21.16
CA VAL A 48 -8.05 0.37 22.55
C VAL A 48 -6.69 0.38 23.25
N GLY A 49 -5.91 -0.70 23.14
CA GLY A 49 -4.56 -0.78 23.71
C GLY A 49 -3.62 0.29 23.15
N ALA A 50 -3.66 0.55 21.84
CA ALA A 50 -2.86 1.59 21.20
C ALA A 50 -3.26 3.00 21.65
N ILE A 51 -4.56 3.28 21.85
CA ILE A 51 -5.03 4.55 22.42
C ILE A 51 -4.54 4.72 23.85
N LEU A 52 -4.65 3.69 24.69
CA LEU A 52 -4.15 3.72 26.07
C LEU A 52 -2.64 3.93 26.12
N MET A 53 -1.88 3.25 25.26
CA MET A 53 -0.43 3.40 25.15
C MET A 53 -0.05 4.82 24.71
N TRP A 54 -0.76 5.40 23.74
CA TRP A 54 -0.58 6.79 23.35
C TRP A 54 -0.89 7.77 24.50
N LEU A 55 -1.97 7.53 25.24
CA LEU A 55 -2.35 8.35 26.39
C LEU A 55 -1.28 8.30 27.48
N ALA A 56 -0.80 7.09 27.82
CA ALA A 56 0.30 6.89 28.76
C ALA A 56 1.58 7.59 28.28
N ALA A 57 1.90 7.49 26.98
CA ALA A 57 3.08 8.14 26.43
C ALA A 57 2.98 9.68 26.53
N ARG A 58 1.77 10.24 26.39
CA ARG A 58 1.50 11.67 26.54
C ARG A 58 1.65 12.15 27.99
N MET A 59 1.31 11.31 28.96
CA MET A 59 1.43 11.64 30.39
C MET A 59 2.86 11.47 30.90
N LEU A 60 3.60 10.48 30.40
CA LEU A 60 4.90 10.07 30.94
C LEU A 60 6.10 10.64 30.18
N PHE A 61 5.96 10.99 28.90
CA PHE A 61 7.05 11.50 28.08
C PHE A 61 6.79 12.91 27.59
N LYS A 62 7.83 13.55 27.03
CA LYS A 62 7.68 14.83 26.34
C LYS A 62 6.61 14.73 25.24
N PRO A 63 5.79 15.77 25.04
CA PRO A 63 4.67 15.75 24.08
C PRO A 63 5.11 15.37 22.66
N ASP A 64 6.37 15.59 22.31
CA ASP A 64 6.96 15.19 21.02
C ASP A 64 6.95 13.68 20.77
N VAL A 65 7.10 12.85 21.80
CA VAL A 65 7.03 11.39 21.68
C VAL A 65 5.61 10.94 21.42
N ALA A 66 4.64 11.53 22.13
CA ALA A 66 3.22 11.23 21.93
C ALA A 66 2.71 11.62 20.53
N ARG A 67 3.32 12.62 19.89
CA ARG A 67 3.02 12.99 18.49
C ARG A 67 3.30 11.84 17.52
N LEU A 68 4.24 10.93 17.83
CA LEU A 68 4.55 9.77 16.99
C LEU A 68 3.58 8.59 17.17
N GLY A 69 2.60 8.69 18.08
CA GLY A 69 1.63 7.62 18.34
C GLY A 69 0.81 7.19 17.12
N TRP A 70 0.69 8.05 16.10
CA TRP A 70 0.00 7.69 14.84
C TRP A 70 0.64 6.48 14.13
N VAL A 71 1.93 6.20 14.36
CA VAL A 71 2.64 5.05 13.78
C VAL A 71 2.01 3.71 14.21
N LEU A 72 1.32 3.68 15.35
CA LEU A 72 0.57 2.50 15.81
C LEU A 72 -0.59 2.13 14.87
N CYS A 73 -1.00 3.02 13.97
CA CYS A 73 -1.96 2.73 12.92
C CYS A 73 -1.49 1.60 11.98
N PHE A 74 -0.20 1.51 11.66
CA PHE A 74 0.31 0.52 10.68
C PHE A 74 0.03 -0.94 11.07
N PRO A 75 0.43 -1.43 12.27
CA PRO A 75 0.11 -2.81 12.65
C PRO A 75 -1.42 -3.04 12.72
N LEU A 76 -2.19 -2.05 13.19
CA LEU A 76 -3.66 -2.14 13.21
C LEU A 76 -4.24 -2.22 11.79
N MET A 77 -3.64 -1.56 10.82
CA MET A 77 -4.06 -1.61 9.43
C MET A 77 -3.87 -2.98 8.80
N THR A 78 -2.79 -3.69 9.17
CA THR A 78 -2.57 -5.08 8.72
C THR A 78 -3.66 -6.02 9.26
N LEU A 79 -4.03 -5.87 10.53
CA LEU A 79 -5.13 -6.63 11.15
C LEU A 79 -6.47 -6.29 10.51
N ALA A 80 -6.73 -5.00 10.25
CA ALA A 80 -7.93 -4.53 9.56
C ALA A 80 -8.03 -5.15 8.16
N GLN A 81 -6.94 -5.14 7.38
CA GLN A 81 -6.89 -5.75 6.06
C GLN A 81 -7.22 -7.25 6.12
N GLN A 82 -6.61 -8.01 7.03
CA GLN A 82 -6.90 -9.44 7.18
C GLN A 82 -8.38 -9.69 7.55
N ALA A 83 -8.93 -8.89 8.47
CA ALA A 83 -10.32 -9.00 8.86
C ALA A 83 -11.28 -8.71 7.70
N ILE A 84 -10.99 -7.70 6.88
CA ILE A 84 -11.76 -7.29 5.70
C ILE A 84 -11.68 -8.37 4.61
N VAL A 85 -10.49 -8.91 4.33
CA VAL A 85 -10.30 -9.95 3.32
C VAL A 85 -11.06 -11.23 3.69
N LYS A 86 -11.07 -11.62 4.98
CA LYS A 86 -11.91 -12.72 5.46
C LYS A 86 -13.43 -12.43 5.37
N ARG A 87 -13.84 -11.15 5.36
CA ARG A 87 -15.24 -10.71 5.12
C ARG A 87 -15.56 -10.54 3.64
N ASN A 88 -14.59 -10.65 2.76
CA ASN A 88 -14.77 -10.45 1.35
C ASN A 88 -13.91 -11.51 0.68
N VAL A 89 -14.38 -12.77 0.70
CA VAL A 89 -13.65 -13.90 0.09
C VAL A 89 -13.40 -13.66 -1.40
N ASP A 90 -14.26 -12.86 -2.06
CA ASP A 90 -14.08 -12.32 -3.41
C ASP A 90 -12.88 -11.38 -3.59
N TRP A 91 -12.31 -10.89 -2.51
CA TRP A 91 -11.12 -10.04 -2.49
C TRP A 91 -9.86 -10.82 -2.09
N SER A 92 -10.02 -12.06 -1.61
CA SER A 92 -8.88 -12.94 -1.32
C SER A 92 -8.18 -13.33 -2.63
N PRO A 93 -6.84 -13.36 -2.66
CA PRO A 93 -6.11 -13.83 -3.82
C PRO A 93 -6.52 -15.28 -4.14
N PRO A 94 -6.66 -15.66 -5.43
CA PRO A 94 -7.14 -16.99 -5.84
C PRO A 94 -6.35 -18.16 -5.22
N THR A 95 -5.08 -17.94 -4.87
CA THR A 95 -4.21 -18.92 -4.20
C THR A 95 -4.68 -19.33 -2.82
N ALA A 96 -5.56 -18.57 -2.15
CA ALA A 96 -6.14 -18.96 -0.87
C ALA A 96 -7.39 -19.84 -1.00
N ARG A 97 -7.93 -20.01 -2.23
CA ARG A 97 -9.12 -20.82 -2.50
C ARG A 97 -8.81 -22.28 -2.89
N SER A 98 -7.55 -22.63 -3.05
CA SER A 98 -7.11 -23.96 -3.50
C SER A 98 -7.22 -25.07 -2.46
N GLY A 99 -7.75 -24.80 -1.26
CA GLY A 99 -7.76 -25.77 -0.16
C GLY A 99 -8.99 -26.68 -0.04
N ALA A 100 -10.07 -26.48 -0.80
CA ALA A 100 -11.35 -27.12 -0.45
C ALA A 100 -12.28 -27.59 -1.59
N ALA A 101 -11.83 -27.69 -2.85
CA ALA A 101 -12.65 -28.29 -3.92
C ALA A 101 -11.82 -29.32 -4.70
N GLY A 102 -12.40 -30.51 -4.86
CA GLY A 102 -11.76 -31.71 -5.37
C GLY A 102 -11.07 -31.57 -6.73
N SER A 103 -9.92 -32.25 -6.82
CA SER A 103 -9.38 -33.00 -7.96
C SER A 103 -9.63 -32.55 -9.41
N ASP A 104 -9.67 -31.25 -9.70
CA ASP A 104 -9.47 -30.78 -11.07
C ASP A 104 -8.45 -29.63 -11.03
N VAL A 105 -7.18 -30.01 -11.10
CA VAL A 105 -6.04 -29.11 -11.05
C VAL A 105 -6.10 -28.23 -12.29
N ARG A 106 -6.77 -27.07 -12.18
CA ARG A 106 -6.76 -25.99 -13.20
C ARG A 106 -5.30 -25.67 -13.52
N SER A 107 -4.84 -26.14 -14.67
CA SER A 107 -3.47 -25.97 -15.13
C SER A 107 -3.12 -24.49 -15.22
N ALA A 108 -2.35 -23.99 -14.25
CA ALA A 108 -1.77 -22.67 -14.34
C ALA A 108 -0.79 -22.67 -15.52
N LEU A 109 -1.06 -21.86 -16.54
CA LEU A 109 -0.13 -21.66 -17.65
C LEU A 109 1.16 -21.01 -17.09
N LEU A 110 2.17 -21.84 -16.81
CA LEU A 110 3.53 -21.45 -16.41
C LEU A 110 4.29 -20.90 -17.63
N MET A 111 3.76 -19.87 -18.29
CA MET A 111 4.55 -19.13 -19.26
C MET A 111 5.57 -18.25 -18.53
N ASP A 112 6.82 -18.25 -18.98
CA ASP A 112 7.86 -17.36 -18.49
C ASP A 112 7.56 -15.91 -18.91
N ARG A 113 6.69 -15.26 -18.12
CA ARG A 113 6.13 -13.93 -18.39
C ARG A 113 7.04 -12.79 -17.91
N ALA A 114 8.12 -13.10 -17.21
CA ALA A 114 9.07 -12.11 -16.69
C ALA A 114 9.77 -11.32 -17.81
N LYS A 115 9.83 -11.87 -19.03
CA LYS A 115 10.43 -11.23 -20.21
C LYS A 115 9.59 -10.07 -20.78
N ARG A 116 8.31 -9.94 -20.40
CA ARG A 116 7.40 -8.87 -20.84
C ARG A 116 7.19 -7.81 -19.76
N ASN A 117 8.27 -7.27 -19.20
CA ASN A 117 8.15 -6.20 -18.21
C ASN A 117 7.68 -4.90 -18.90
N PRO A 118 6.54 -4.31 -18.49
CA PRO A 118 6.07 -3.05 -19.07
C PRO A 118 6.96 -1.85 -18.73
N VAL A 119 7.78 -1.95 -17.67
CA VAL A 119 8.69 -0.89 -17.23
C VAL A 119 10.02 -1.00 -17.99
N ARG A 120 10.19 -0.12 -18.99
CA ARG A 120 11.41 -0.04 -19.82
C ARG A 120 12.64 0.33 -19.00
N ARG A 121 13.83 -0.10 -19.42
CA ARG A 121 15.13 0.19 -18.75
C ARG A 121 15.34 1.69 -18.49
N GLY A 122 15.01 2.56 -19.45
CA GLY A 122 15.15 4.01 -19.29
C GLY A 122 14.34 4.60 -18.13
N LEU A 123 13.17 4.03 -17.81
CA LEU A 123 12.34 4.52 -16.70
C LEU A 123 13.00 4.26 -15.34
N TRP A 124 13.73 3.16 -15.19
CA TRP A 124 14.54 2.93 -13.99
C TRP A 124 15.65 3.98 -13.84
N GLY A 125 16.22 4.45 -14.95
CA GLY A 125 17.15 5.59 -14.94
C GLY A 125 16.48 6.88 -14.46
N VAL A 126 15.26 7.16 -14.92
CA VAL A 126 14.47 8.33 -14.46
C VAL A 126 14.18 8.25 -12.96
N MET A 127 13.79 7.07 -12.47
CA MET A 127 13.58 6.80 -11.04
C MET A 127 14.83 7.18 -10.22
N TRP A 128 16.01 6.67 -10.61
CA TRP A 128 17.27 6.97 -9.93
C TRP A 128 17.65 8.45 -10.03
N MET A 129 17.47 9.07 -11.20
CA MET A 129 17.74 10.50 -11.38
C MET A 129 16.89 11.37 -10.45
N ILE A 130 15.58 11.12 -10.34
CA ILE A 130 14.68 11.85 -9.45
C ILE A 130 15.12 11.74 -8.00
N TRP A 131 15.43 10.52 -7.55
CA TRP A 131 15.90 10.31 -6.19
C TRP A 131 17.25 10.98 -5.92
N SER A 132 18.21 10.87 -6.86
CA SER A 132 19.51 11.53 -6.74
C SER A 132 19.38 13.05 -6.69
N LEU A 133 18.46 13.64 -7.47
CA LEU A 133 18.16 15.08 -7.40
C LEU A 133 17.58 15.46 -6.04
N ALA A 134 16.69 14.65 -5.47
CA ALA A 134 16.16 14.89 -4.14
C ALA A 134 17.26 14.83 -3.07
N VAL A 135 18.14 13.83 -3.13
CA VAL A 135 19.28 13.68 -2.21
C VAL A 135 20.23 14.86 -2.36
N ALA A 136 20.60 15.23 -3.59
CA ALA A 136 21.44 16.39 -3.85
C ALA A 136 20.82 17.68 -3.31
N GLY A 137 19.51 17.89 -3.52
CA GLY A 137 18.80 19.06 -3.00
C GLY A 137 18.91 19.21 -1.49
N VAL A 138 18.82 18.11 -0.72
CA VAL A 138 19.01 18.13 0.74
C VAL A 138 20.50 18.28 1.10
N ALA A 139 21.37 17.52 0.45
CA ALA A 139 22.80 17.43 0.77
C ALA A 139 23.57 18.72 0.42
N MET A 140 23.15 19.50 -0.57
CA MET A 140 23.81 20.75 -0.97
C MET A 140 23.56 21.90 0.00
N ARG A 141 22.59 21.77 0.93
CA ARG A 141 22.24 22.85 1.86
C ARG A 141 23.46 23.42 2.61
N PRO A 142 24.31 22.64 3.29
CA PRO A 142 25.44 23.19 4.07
C PRO A 142 26.49 23.90 3.21
N ALA A 143 26.61 23.53 1.93
CA ALA A 143 27.57 24.13 1.00
C ALA A 143 27.07 25.47 0.45
N LEU A 144 25.76 25.59 0.19
CA LEU A 144 25.16 26.81 -0.38
C LEU A 144 24.75 27.82 0.69
N MET A 145 24.39 27.35 1.87
CA MET A 145 24.05 28.18 3.01
C MET A 145 24.61 27.48 4.26
N PRO A 146 25.57 28.09 4.98
CA PRO A 146 26.13 27.49 6.18
C PRO A 146 25.04 27.13 7.21
N ILE A 147 25.29 26.07 7.98
CA ILE A 147 24.42 25.66 9.08
C ILE A 147 25.00 26.24 10.37
N GLU A 148 24.22 27.09 11.04
CA GLU A 148 24.72 27.93 12.14
C GLU A 148 24.44 27.32 13.51
N SER A 149 23.43 26.43 13.61
CA SER A 149 22.98 25.89 14.88
C SER A 149 23.01 24.36 14.94
N ARG A 150 23.17 23.81 16.15
CA ARG A 150 23.08 22.35 16.38
C ARG A 150 21.68 21.81 16.05
N ALA A 151 20.64 22.62 16.25
CA ALA A 151 19.27 22.25 15.92
C ALA A 151 19.09 22.11 14.39
N GLU A 152 19.66 23.03 13.62
CA GLU A 152 19.67 22.97 12.15
C GLU A 152 20.42 21.75 11.64
N TRP A 153 21.59 21.44 12.19
CA TRP A 153 22.35 20.22 11.87
C TRP A 153 21.53 18.95 12.11
N THR A 154 20.81 18.92 13.24
CA THR A 154 19.96 17.78 13.60
C THR A 154 18.80 17.64 12.61
N ARG A 155 18.12 18.73 12.26
CA ARG A 155 17.03 18.73 11.28
C ARG A 155 17.51 18.33 9.89
N TRP A 156 18.62 18.88 9.42
CA TRP A 156 19.23 18.52 8.15
C TRP A 156 19.61 17.02 8.12
N GLY A 157 20.24 16.53 9.18
CA GLY A 157 20.63 15.13 9.31
C GLY A 157 19.41 14.19 9.33
N ILE A 158 18.33 14.58 10.01
CA ILE A 158 17.06 13.85 9.98
C ILE A 158 16.45 13.86 8.58
N ALA A 159 16.43 15.01 7.89
CA ALA A 159 15.86 15.11 6.55
C ALA A 159 16.60 14.21 5.56
N LEU A 160 17.94 14.24 5.58
CA LEU A 160 18.77 13.41 4.73
C LEU A 160 18.65 11.92 5.11
N GLY A 161 18.74 11.61 6.40
CA GLY A 161 18.61 10.26 6.93
C GLY A 161 17.27 9.63 6.60
N CYS A 162 16.17 10.35 6.79
CA CYS A 162 14.82 9.89 6.41
C CYS A 162 14.71 9.61 4.92
N LEU A 163 15.20 10.50 4.06
CA LEU A 163 15.15 10.31 2.61
C LEU A 163 15.92 9.03 2.19
N ILE A 164 17.10 8.80 2.75
CA ILE A 164 17.92 7.62 2.45
C ILE A 164 17.26 6.36 3.03
N VAL A 165 16.98 6.33 4.33
CA VAL A 165 16.50 5.14 5.04
C VAL A 165 15.12 4.70 4.56
N VAL A 166 14.23 5.64 4.21
CA VAL A 166 12.87 5.30 3.77
C VAL A 166 12.83 4.96 2.28
N SER A 167 13.46 5.77 1.43
CA SER A 167 13.28 5.64 -0.03
C SER A 167 14.27 4.68 -0.67
N LEU A 168 15.53 4.60 -0.19
CA LEU A 168 16.54 3.76 -0.84
C LEU A 168 16.18 2.26 -0.78
N PRO A 169 15.77 1.68 0.36
CA PRO A 169 15.39 0.26 0.37
C PRO A 169 14.24 -0.03 -0.59
N LEU A 170 13.22 0.83 -0.57
CA LEU A 170 12.07 0.70 -1.47
C LEU A 170 12.51 0.67 -2.95
N MET A 171 13.40 1.57 -3.34
CA MET A 171 13.94 1.64 -4.71
C MET A 171 14.79 0.42 -5.08
N LEU A 172 15.59 -0.10 -4.15
CA LEU A 172 16.37 -1.33 -4.35
C LEU A 172 15.47 -2.57 -4.51
N PHE A 173 14.39 -2.65 -3.74
CA PHE A 173 13.46 -3.78 -3.77
C PHE A 173 12.37 -3.65 -4.85
N LEU A 174 12.11 -2.45 -5.38
CA LEU A 174 11.05 -2.21 -6.37
C LEU A 174 11.17 -3.09 -7.62
N PRO A 175 12.35 -3.33 -8.21
CA PRO A 175 12.50 -4.28 -9.32
C PRO A 175 12.03 -5.68 -8.94
N ALA A 176 12.33 -6.14 -7.73
CA ALA A 176 11.88 -7.45 -7.24
C ALA A 176 10.36 -7.48 -7.03
N LEU A 177 9.76 -6.42 -6.47
CA LEU A 177 8.32 -6.29 -6.29
C LEU A 177 7.56 -6.28 -7.63
N VAL A 178 8.05 -5.52 -8.61
CA VAL A 178 7.48 -5.50 -9.96
C VAL A 178 7.60 -6.90 -10.59
N ARG A 179 8.76 -7.55 -10.54
CA ARG A 179 8.94 -8.92 -11.06
C ARG A 179 8.03 -9.93 -10.35
N ALA A 180 7.87 -9.82 -9.03
CA ALA A 180 6.98 -10.69 -8.27
C ALA A 180 5.53 -10.51 -8.72
N SER A 181 5.09 -9.27 -8.96
CA SER A 181 3.75 -8.99 -9.49
C SER A 181 3.52 -9.57 -10.88
N LEU A 182 4.58 -9.70 -11.70
CA LEU A 182 4.50 -10.30 -13.04
C LEU A 182 4.42 -11.84 -13.01
N ARG A 183 4.80 -12.46 -11.89
CA ARG A 183 4.85 -13.92 -11.69
C ARG A 183 3.61 -14.47 -10.97
N GLU A 184 2.63 -13.62 -10.66
CA GLU A 184 1.41 -14.07 -9.99
C GLU A 184 0.66 -15.07 -10.87
N ALA A 185 0.26 -16.20 -10.28
CA ALA A 185 -0.48 -17.24 -10.98
C ALA A 185 -1.87 -16.74 -11.37
N GLU A 186 -2.27 -17.00 -12.61
CA GLU A 186 -3.55 -16.56 -13.18
C GLU A 186 -4.42 -17.80 -13.44
N PRO A 187 -5.61 -17.90 -12.84
CA PRO A 187 -6.50 -19.01 -13.13
C PRO A 187 -7.04 -18.86 -14.56
N MET A 188 -6.81 -19.87 -15.38
CA MET A 188 -7.32 -19.95 -16.75
C MET A 188 -8.53 -20.89 -16.79
N ASP A 189 -9.41 -20.68 -17.75
CA ASP A 189 -10.45 -21.63 -18.11
C ASP A 189 -9.84 -22.84 -18.85
N PRO A 190 -10.48 -24.03 -18.83
CA PRO A 190 -9.98 -25.22 -19.52
C PRO A 190 -9.81 -25.01 -21.03
N GLY A 191 -10.61 -24.13 -21.63
CA GLY A 191 -10.58 -23.79 -23.06
C GLY A 191 -9.46 -22.82 -23.47
N GLY A 192 -8.70 -22.27 -22.51
CA GLY A 192 -7.60 -21.34 -22.81
C GLY A 192 -8.07 -20.05 -23.48
N SER A 193 -9.15 -19.42 -22.97
CA SER A 193 -9.74 -18.23 -23.55
C SER A 193 -8.74 -17.08 -23.73
N ALA A 194 -8.55 -16.65 -24.98
CA ALA A 194 -7.70 -15.53 -25.33
C ALA A 194 -8.19 -14.20 -24.73
N GLU A 195 -9.51 -14.05 -24.53
CA GLU A 195 -10.08 -12.86 -23.90
C GLU A 195 -9.69 -12.77 -22.42
N LEU A 196 -9.79 -13.90 -21.70
CA LEU A 196 -9.40 -13.99 -20.29
C LEU A 196 -7.89 -13.74 -20.13
N ALA A 197 -7.07 -14.31 -21.00
CA ALA A 197 -5.61 -14.08 -21.03
C ALA A 197 -5.27 -12.59 -21.18
N ARG A 198 -5.93 -11.88 -22.11
CA ARG A 198 -5.72 -10.44 -22.34
C ARG A 198 -6.15 -9.61 -21.13
N ALA A 199 -7.28 -9.96 -20.50
CA ALA A 199 -7.77 -9.24 -19.32
C ALA A 199 -6.78 -9.35 -18.15
N TYR A 200 -6.21 -10.54 -17.93
CA TYR A 200 -5.16 -10.74 -16.94
C TYR A 200 -3.87 -10.00 -17.29
N GLU A 201 -3.42 -10.04 -18.54
CA GLU A 201 -2.24 -9.29 -19.01
C GLU A 201 -2.39 -7.78 -18.75
N GLN A 202 -3.56 -7.22 -19.05
CA GLN A 202 -3.86 -5.81 -18.77
C GLN A 202 -3.82 -5.48 -17.27
N LEU A 203 -4.36 -6.35 -16.41
CA LEU A 203 -4.34 -6.16 -14.96
C LEU A 203 -2.90 -6.24 -14.41
N ARG A 204 -2.13 -7.21 -14.87
CA ARG A 204 -0.72 -7.40 -14.49
C ARG A 204 0.12 -6.19 -14.89
N ASN A 205 0.01 -5.76 -16.15
CA ASN A 205 0.73 -4.60 -16.65
C ASN A 205 0.35 -3.33 -15.89
N PHE A 206 -0.94 -3.17 -15.59
CA PHE A 206 -1.43 -2.06 -14.78
C PHE A 206 -0.81 -2.07 -13.37
N ARG A 207 -0.78 -3.22 -12.68
CA ARG A 207 -0.17 -3.33 -11.34
C ARG A 207 1.32 -3.00 -11.36
N ALA A 208 2.06 -3.54 -12.33
CA ALA A 208 3.48 -3.25 -12.50
C ALA A 208 3.73 -1.76 -12.72
N TRP A 209 2.93 -1.12 -13.58
CA TRP A 209 2.99 0.33 -13.81
C TRP A 209 2.68 1.13 -12.57
N VAL A 210 1.64 0.76 -11.82
CA VAL A 210 1.28 1.48 -10.59
C VAL A 210 2.36 1.34 -9.54
N PHE A 211 2.89 0.13 -9.30
CA PHE A 211 4.00 -0.03 -8.37
C PHE A 211 5.20 0.83 -8.77
N PHE A 212 5.55 0.84 -10.05
CA PHE A 212 6.62 1.68 -10.55
C PHE A 212 6.37 3.19 -10.34
N TRP A 213 5.23 3.72 -10.78
CA TRP A 213 4.96 5.16 -10.64
C TRP A 213 4.77 5.58 -9.19
N MET A 214 4.05 4.79 -8.40
CA MET A 214 3.75 5.13 -7.00
C MET A 214 5.01 5.11 -6.13
N PHE A 215 5.85 4.08 -6.26
CA PHE A 215 7.02 3.89 -5.40
C PHE A 215 8.34 4.33 -6.02
N GLY A 216 8.45 4.34 -7.34
CA GLY A 216 9.66 4.77 -8.04
C GLY A 216 9.67 6.27 -8.38
N VAL A 217 8.51 6.89 -8.54
CA VAL A 217 8.46 8.30 -8.97
C VAL A 217 7.75 9.17 -7.95
N PHE A 218 6.49 8.87 -7.66
CA PHE A 218 5.65 9.74 -6.84
C PHE A 218 6.14 9.83 -5.39
N GLN A 219 6.42 8.69 -4.76
CA GLN A 219 6.94 8.66 -3.39
C GLN A 219 8.29 9.39 -3.26
N PRO A 220 9.31 9.17 -4.12
CA PRO A 220 10.57 9.93 -4.05
C PRO A 220 10.41 11.41 -4.32
N VAL A 221 9.54 11.82 -5.26
CA VAL A 221 9.24 13.24 -5.52
C VAL A 221 8.62 13.89 -4.29
N LEU A 222 7.59 13.28 -3.72
CA LEU A 222 6.88 13.85 -2.57
C LEU A 222 7.78 13.94 -1.34
N ILE A 223 8.42 12.84 -0.95
CA ILE A 223 9.30 12.82 0.22
C ILE A 223 10.52 13.70 -0.04
N GLY A 224 11.10 13.65 -1.25
CA GLY A 224 12.20 14.51 -1.65
C GLY A 224 11.86 15.99 -1.51
N ALA A 225 10.73 16.44 -2.09
CA ALA A 225 10.27 17.82 -1.98
C ALA A 225 10.05 18.24 -0.51
N ALA A 226 9.46 17.38 0.31
CA ALA A 226 9.29 17.66 1.74
C ALA A 226 10.59 17.73 2.51
N MET A 227 11.54 16.82 2.25
CA MET A 227 12.83 16.82 2.93
C MET A 227 13.71 18.00 2.48
N ILE A 228 13.63 18.38 1.20
CA ILE A 228 14.23 19.63 0.71
C ILE A 228 13.61 20.81 1.45
N ALA A 229 12.28 20.94 1.47
CA ALA A 229 11.63 22.01 2.21
C ALA A 229 12.08 22.04 3.68
N LEU A 230 12.07 20.88 4.36
CA LEU A 230 12.48 20.77 5.76
C LEU A 230 13.94 21.18 5.99
N ALA A 231 14.84 20.82 5.08
CA ALA A 231 16.26 21.16 5.19
C ALA A 231 16.55 22.63 4.90
N TRP A 232 15.72 23.27 4.07
CA TRP A 232 15.94 24.65 3.60
C TRP A 232 15.15 25.71 4.38
N LEU A 233 14.09 25.34 5.08
CA LEU A 233 13.30 26.27 5.90
C LEU A 233 14.12 26.81 7.08
N PRO A 234 14.06 28.12 7.39
CA PRO A 234 14.75 28.69 8.55
C PRO A 234 14.15 28.20 9.86
N ASP A 235 14.93 28.19 10.95
CA ASP A 235 14.49 27.72 12.28
C ASP A 235 13.24 28.45 12.81
N SER A 236 13.09 29.74 12.49
CA SER A 236 11.92 30.55 12.86
C SER A 236 10.61 30.04 12.24
N VAL A 237 10.70 29.37 11.10
CA VAL A 237 9.58 28.84 10.31
C VAL A 237 9.47 27.32 10.51
N GLY A 238 10.60 26.64 10.76
CA GLY A 238 10.76 25.22 11.00
C GLY A 238 10.17 24.70 12.33
N SER A 239 9.15 25.36 12.87
CA SER A 239 8.33 24.80 13.93
C SER A 239 7.74 23.46 13.50
N GLY A 240 7.53 22.54 14.44
CA GLY A 240 6.89 21.23 14.17
C GLY A 240 5.54 21.34 13.45
N ALA A 241 4.94 22.53 13.37
CA ALA A 241 3.69 22.81 12.67
C ALA A 241 3.83 22.61 11.17
N ILE A 242 4.87 23.19 10.56
CA ILE A 242 5.05 23.15 9.11
C ILE A 242 5.52 21.76 8.69
N ALA A 243 6.42 21.16 9.47
CA ALA A 243 6.78 19.75 9.28
C ALA A 243 5.55 18.83 9.39
N GLY A 244 4.66 19.08 10.36
CA GLY A 244 3.40 18.36 10.53
C GLY A 244 2.42 18.57 9.38
N LEU A 245 2.29 19.80 8.86
CA LEU A 245 1.44 20.12 7.71
C LEU A 245 1.96 19.48 6.42
N ILE A 246 3.27 19.54 6.18
CA ILE A 246 3.92 18.89 5.04
C ILE A 246 3.73 17.37 5.15
N GLY A 247 4.06 16.78 6.30
CA GLY A 247 3.90 15.34 6.52
C GLY A 247 2.45 14.88 6.40
N GLY A 248 1.51 15.62 7.00
CA GLY A 248 0.09 15.32 6.94
C GLY A 248 -0.49 15.46 5.53
N GLY A 249 -0.13 16.53 4.81
CA GLY A 249 -0.56 16.76 3.43
C GLY A 249 -0.03 15.70 2.47
N LEU A 250 1.25 15.35 2.60
CA LEU A 250 1.85 14.27 1.81
C LEU A 250 1.24 12.90 2.12
N GLY A 251 1.05 12.60 3.40
CA GLY A 251 0.40 11.36 3.83
C GLY A 251 -1.02 11.24 3.27
N ALA A 252 -1.79 12.34 3.30
CA ALA A 252 -3.13 12.39 2.72
C ALA A 252 -3.11 12.19 1.20
N ALA A 253 -2.22 12.90 0.48
CA ALA A 253 -2.08 12.76 -0.97
C ALA A 253 -1.72 11.32 -1.37
N PHE A 254 -0.74 10.72 -0.68
CA PHE A 254 -0.35 9.33 -0.89
C PHE A 254 -1.50 8.36 -0.59
N GLY A 255 -2.25 8.60 0.49
CA GLY A 255 -3.42 7.83 0.86
C GLY A 255 -4.54 7.87 -0.19
N LEU A 256 -4.83 9.05 -0.75
CA LEU A 256 -5.84 9.22 -1.80
C LEU A 256 -5.45 8.50 -3.09
N VAL A 257 -4.19 8.60 -3.50
CA VAL A 257 -3.67 7.86 -4.67
C VAL A 257 -3.76 6.36 -4.45
N GLY A 258 -3.35 5.87 -3.27
CA GLY A 258 -3.45 4.47 -2.90
C GLY A 258 -4.89 3.95 -2.89
N ALA A 259 -5.83 4.75 -2.38
CA ALA A 259 -7.25 4.43 -2.37
C ALA A 259 -7.83 4.35 -3.80
N GLY A 260 -7.55 5.34 -4.64
CA GLY A 260 -7.96 5.35 -6.05
C GLY A 260 -7.45 4.13 -6.81
N PHE A 261 -6.19 3.75 -6.58
CA PHE A 261 -5.63 2.51 -7.13
C PHE A 261 -6.38 1.27 -6.65
N GLY A 262 -6.63 1.15 -5.34
CA GLY A 262 -7.34 0.02 -4.76
C GLY A 262 -8.72 -0.17 -5.37
N ILE A 263 -9.47 0.92 -5.53
CA ILE A 263 -10.79 0.93 -6.17
C ILE A 263 -10.68 0.45 -7.62
N TYR A 264 -9.77 1.02 -8.40
CA TYR A 264 -9.61 0.70 -9.81
C TYR A 264 -9.16 -0.75 -10.04
N ALA A 265 -8.21 -1.24 -9.23
CA ALA A 265 -7.79 -2.63 -9.23
C ALA A 265 -8.96 -3.57 -8.86
N GLY A 266 -9.81 -3.16 -7.91
CA GLY A 266 -11.03 -3.85 -7.54
C GLY A 266 -12.03 -3.99 -8.70
N ILE A 267 -12.28 -2.91 -9.43
CA ILE A 267 -13.16 -2.91 -10.62
C ILE A 267 -12.63 -3.87 -11.69
N ARG A 268 -11.33 -3.82 -11.99
CA ARG A 268 -10.72 -4.72 -12.98
C ARG A 268 -10.80 -6.19 -12.57
N ARG A 269 -10.55 -6.50 -11.28
CA ARG A 269 -10.72 -7.86 -10.76
C ARG A 269 -12.16 -8.34 -10.85
N ALA A 270 -13.13 -7.48 -10.53
CA ALA A 270 -14.55 -7.82 -10.66
C ALA A 270 -14.93 -8.16 -12.11
N ARG A 271 -14.40 -7.42 -13.09
CA ARG A 271 -14.60 -7.70 -14.52
C ARG A 271 -14.03 -9.06 -14.93
N ILE A 272 -12.81 -9.38 -14.50
CA ILE A 272 -12.18 -10.68 -14.75
C ILE A 272 -12.99 -11.83 -14.14
N ASN A 273 -13.43 -11.69 -12.89
CA ASN A 273 -14.28 -12.69 -12.24
C ASN A 273 -15.61 -12.87 -12.97
N GLY A 274 -16.18 -11.79 -13.51
CA GLY A 274 -17.38 -11.84 -14.36
C GLY A 274 -17.15 -12.63 -15.65
N LEU A 275 -16.01 -12.43 -16.33
CA LEU A 275 -15.63 -13.20 -17.52
C LEU A 275 -15.44 -14.68 -17.19
N LEU A 276 -14.74 -14.98 -16.10
CA LEU A 276 -14.50 -16.36 -15.67
C LEU A 276 -15.83 -17.10 -15.43
N ARG A 277 -16.78 -16.48 -14.71
CA ARG A 277 -18.10 -17.06 -14.46
C ARG A 277 -18.88 -17.34 -15.77
N ARG A 278 -18.81 -16.42 -16.74
CA ARG A 278 -19.48 -16.60 -18.05
C ARG A 278 -18.88 -17.77 -18.83
N LEU A 279 -17.55 -17.90 -18.83
CA LEU A 279 -16.86 -19.00 -19.50
C LEU A 279 -17.15 -20.35 -18.83
N GLU A 280 -17.18 -20.39 -17.50
CA GLU A 280 -17.56 -21.59 -16.74
C GLU A 280 -19.00 -22.02 -17.06
N GLN A 281 -19.94 -21.08 -17.16
CA GLN A 281 -21.33 -21.36 -17.55
C GLN A 281 -21.44 -21.89 -18.99
N ALA A 282 -20.72 -21.27 -19.94
CA ALA A 282 -20.71 -21.70 -21.34
C ALA A 282 -20.11 -23.10 -21.53
N HIS A 283 -19.05 -23.41 -20.77
CA HIS A 283 -18.46 -24.74 -20.76
C HIS A 283 -19.42 -25.79 -20.19
N ALA A 284 -20.08 -25.47 -19.06
CA ALA A 284 -21.08 -26.34 -18.47
C ALA A 284 -22.28 -26.62 -19.40
N SER A 285 -22.76 -25.62 -20.16
CA SER A 285 -23.83 -25.82 -21.15
C SER A 285 -23.39 -26.67 -22.35
N THR A 286 -22.11 -26.58 -22.73
CA THR A 286 -21.56 -27.39 -23.82
C THR A 286 -21.50 -28.87 -23.42
N LEU A 287 -21.04 -29.16 -22.20
CA LEU A 287 -20.99 -30.52 -21.66
C LEU A 287 -22.38 -31.15 -21.50
N SER A 288 -23.39 -30.37 -21.08
CA SER A 288 -24.75 -30.89 -20.92
C SER A 288 -25.46 -31.20 -22.24
N THR A 289 -25.06 -30.53 -23.33
CA THR A 289 -25.56 -30.80 -24.67
C THR A 289 -24.87 -32.02 -25.29
N ALA A 290 -23.56 -32.18 -25.07
CA ALA A 290 -22.80 -33.32 -25.57
C ALA A 290 -23.15 -34.66 -24.89
N ALA A 291 -23.75 -34.62 -23.69
CA ALA A 291 -24.17 -35.80 -22.95
C ALA A 291 -25.57 -36.34 -23.32
N ARG A 292 -26.27 -35.70 -24.27
CA ARG A 292 -27.57 -36.12 -24.80
C ARG A 292 -27.42 -36.69 -26.19
#